data_AF-K1ZNB9-F1
#
_entry.id   AF-K1ZNB9-F1
#
_cell.length_a   1.000
_cell.length_b   1.000
_cell.length_c   1.000
_cell.angle_alpha   90.00
_cell.angle_beta   90.00
_cell.angle_gamma   90.00
#
_symmetry.space_group_name_H-M   'P 1'
#
loop_
_entity.id
_entity.type
_entity.pdbx_description
1 polymer ?
#
loop_
_entity_poly.entity_id
_entity_poly.type
_entity_poly.pdbx_seq_one_letter_code
_entity_poly.pdbx_strand_id
1 'polypeptide(L)'
;MNRAVLLIILCVGFCVACGTNTVPSDMAGIAPPSATGQSKTSEKRAMIDGTYYYDLSANKNYQLGLKDSLFEGVKPTEIDNILKIFRPFHVEINGDTAIVSFSREVISARLEKISSSAEETKFKLLPLDAKHKDQEAITTINKNQLMIDPGKQEKDKMFFTKAPE
;
A
#
# COMPACT_ATOMS: atom_id res chain seq x y z
N MET A 1 24.27 5.87 -17.71
CA MET A 1 24.04 4.66 -16.87
C MET A 1 22.55 4.40 -16.89
N ASN A 2 22.14 3.29 -17.48
CA ASN A 2 20.75 2.92 -17.73
C ASN A 2 20.02 2.70 -16.40
N ARG A 3 19.23 3.70 -15.98
CA ARG A 3 18.32 3.61 -14.86
C ARG A 3 17.12 2.81 -15.33
N ALA A 4 17.19 1.51 -15.06
CA ALA A 4 16.06 0.62 -15.13
C ALA A 4 14.96 1.25 -14.27
N VAL A 5 14.02 1.87 -14.98
CA VAL A 5 12.59 1.77 -14.75
C VAL A 5 12.32 0.73 -13.66
N LEU A 6 11.67 1.16 -12.58
CA LEU A 6 10.81 0.28 -11.79
C LEU A 6 9.67 -0.17 -12.72
N LEU A 7 10.04 -0.96 -13.73
CA LEU A 7 9.19 -1.71 -14.62
C LEU A 7 8.89 -2.95 -13.81
N ILE A 8 8.01 -2.79 -12.82
CA ILE A 8 7.23 -3.91 -12.31
C ILE A 8 6.33 -4.26 -13.50
N ILE A 9 6.84 -5.03 -14.47
CA ILE A 9 6.17 -6.14 -15.18
C ILE A 9 7.19 -7.11 -15.84
N LEU A 10 7.06 -8.41 -15.48
CA LEU A 10 7.41 -9.66 -16.22
C LEU A 10 8.75 -10.37 -15.97
N CYS A 11 8.67 -11.53 -15.31
CA CYS A 11 8.92 -12.83 -15.98
C CYS A 11 8.09 -13.98 -15.36
N VAL A 12 7.35 -14.62 -16.26
CA VAL A 12 6.39 -15.72 -16.13
C VAL A 12 7.12 -17.05 -15.92
N GLY A 13 6.55 -17.96 -15.13
CA GLY A 13 7.02 -19.34 -15.10
C GLY A 13 6.23 -20.23 -14.13
N PHE A 14 5.31 -21.00 -14.71
CA PHE A 14 4.90 -22.35 -14.28
C PHE A 14 4.00 -22.56 -13.04
N CYS A 15 2.75 -22.93 -13.37
CA CYS A 15 1.96 -24.08 -12.89
C CYS A 15 1.49 -24.20 -11.43
N VAL A 16 0.16 -24.02 -11.29
CA VAL A 16 -0.84 -24.98 -10.76
C VAL A 16 -0.52 -25.71 -9.45
N ALA A 17 -1.30 -25.42 -8.40
CA ALA A 17 -2.18 -26.43 -7.77
C ALA A 17 -3.11 -25.81 -6.72
N CYS A 18 -4.39 -26.13 -6.84
CA CYS A 18 -5.43 -25.96 -5.81
C CYS A 18 -5.13 -26.83 -4.59
N GLY A 19 -5.56 -26.36 -3.42
CA GLY A 19 -5.62 -27.18 -2.21
C GLY A 19 -6.58 -26.57 -1.20
N THR A 20 -7.86 -26.96 -1.28
CA THR A 20 -8.88 -26.69 -0.26
C THR A 20 -8.62 -27.53 0.98
N ASN A 21 -8.57 -26.93 2.16
CA ASN A 21 -8.65 -27.66 3.43
C ASN A 21 -9.82 -27.15 4.27
N THR A 22 -10.81 -28.02 4.41
CA THR A 22 -11.89 -28.03 5.40
C THR A 22 -11.33 -28.18 6.80
N VAL A 23 -11.87 -27.43 7.76
CA VAL A 23 -11.65 -27.62 9.20
C VAL A 23 -12.99 -28.01 9.85
N PRO A 24 -13.04 -29.06 10.68
CA PRO A 24 -14.27 -29.50 11.34
C PRO A 24 -14.60 -28.63 12.56
N SER A 25 -15.89 -28.42 12.77
CA SER A 25 -16.47 -27.86 13.99
C SER A 25 -16.47 -28.91 15.09
N ASP A 26 -15.98 -28.57 16.29
CA ASP A 26 -16.69 -28.97 17.50
C ASP A 26 -16.26 -28.23 18.79
N MET A 27 -17.31 -27.80 19.50
CA MET A 27 -17.55 -27.74 20.94
C MET A 27 -16.98 -26.64 21.88
N ALA A 28 -17.96 -26.14 22.65
CA ALA A 28 -17.96 -25.82 24.08
C ALA A 28 -17.64 -24.38 24.55
N GLY A 29 -18.70 -23.58 24.59
CA GLY A 29 -19.25 -22.99 25.83
C GLY A 29 -18.29 -22.39 26.86
N ILE A 30 -18.10 -21.06 26.79
CA ILE A 30 -17.79 -20.21 27.93
C ILE A 30 -18.59 -18.90 27.77
N ALA A 31 -19.32 -18.51 28.81
CA ALA A 31 -20.10 -17.26 28.84
C ALA A 31 -19.18 -16.04 28.65
N PRO A 32 -19.58 -15.02 27.85
CA PRO A 32 -18.75 -13.85 27.63
C PRO A 32 -18.76 -12.95 28.88
N PRO A 33 -17.60 -12.53 29.42
CA PRO A 33 -17.58 -11.41 30.35
C PRO A 33 -17.93 -10.13 29.60
N SER A 34 -18.84 -9.35 30.20
CA SER A 34 -19.32 -8.07 29.72
C SER A 34 -18.19 -7.14 29.27
N ALA A 35 -18.32 -6.67 28.04
CA ALA A 35 -17.40 -5.77 27.37
C ALA A 35 -17.49 -4.35 27.96
N THR A 36 -16.40 -3.90 28.57
CA THR A 36 -16.06 -2.47 28.70
C THR A 36 -14.58 -2.33 28.43
N GLY A 37 -14.23 -2.21 27.14
CA GLY A 37 -12.83 -2.15 26.69
C GLY A 37 -12.64 -2.24 25.18
N GLN A 38 -13.70 -2.49 24.40
CA GLN A 38 -13.66 -2.34 22.95
C GLN A 38 -13.98 -0.89 22.56
N SER A 39 -13.43 -0.47 21.41
CA SER A 39 -13.71 0.79 20.72
C SER A 39 -12.79 1.98 21.01
N LYS A 40 -11.47 1.74 20.94
CA LYS A 40 -10.54 2.73 20.32
C LYS A 40 -9.64 2.09 19.27
N THR A 41 -9.32 0.82 19.46
CA THR A 41 -8.53 0.04 18.49
C THR A 41 -9.32 -0.32 17.23
N SER A 42 -10.64 -0.55 17.32
CA SER A 42 -11.48 -0.86 16.15
C SER A 42 -11.74 0.38 15.29
N GLU A 43 -12.00 1.54 15.89
CA GLU A 43 -12.14 2.81 15.14
C GLU A 43 -10.86 3.19 14.40
N LYS A 44 -9.69 3.05 15.04
CA LYS A 44 -8.42 3.32 14.36
C LYS A 44 -8.11 2.32 13.25
N ARG A 45 -8.53 1.06 13.38
CA ARG A 45 -8.44 0.08 12.28
C ARG A 45 -9.37 0.46 11.13
N ALA A 46 -10.63 0.79 11.42
CA ALA A 46 -11.60 1.23 10.42
C ALA A 46 -11.14 2.50 9.66
N MET A 47 -10.41 3.41 10.31
CA MET A 47 -9.85 4.58 9.65
C MET A 47 -8.77 4.23 8.60
N ILE A 48 -8.00 3.18 8.85
CA ILE A 48 -6.85 2.76 8.03
C ILE A 48 -7.28 1.83 6.90
N ASP A 49 -8.29 1.00 7.15
CA ASP A 49 -8.82 0.08 6.15
C ASP A 49 -9.53 0.84 5.01
N GLY A 50 -9.42 0.32 3.79
CA GLY A 50 -10.07 0.87 2.61
C GLY A 50 -9.18 0.88 1.36
N THR A 51 -9.73 1.44 0.28
CA THR A 51 -9.07 1.56 -1.02
C THR A 51 -8.48 2.95 -1.20
N TYR A 52 -7.27 3.03 -1.77
CA TYR A 52 -6.54 4.27 -2.03
C TYR A 52 -6.11 4.32 -3.49
N TYR A 53 -6.27 5.46 -4.16
CA TYR A 53 -5.88 5.67 -5.56
C TYR A 53 -4.72 6.62 -5.68
N TYR A 54 -3.85 6.39 -6.68
CA TYR A 54 -2.69 7.23 -6.90
C TYR A 54 -3.06 8.68 -7.18
N ASP A 55 -2.46 9.60 -6.43
CA ASP A 55 -2.77 11.03 -6.47
C ASP A 55 -1.52 11.87 -6.17
N LEU A 56 -0.99 12.51 -7.21
CA LEU A 56 0.12 13.45 -7.08
C LEU A 56 -0.35 14.91 -6.99
N SER A 57 -1.65 15.20 -7.02
CA SER A 57 -2.15 16.57 -7.22
C SER A 57 -1.66 17.54 -6.15
N ALA A 58 -1.75 17.13 -4.88
CA ALA A 58 -1.29 17.94 -3.74
C ALA A 58 0.25 18.00 -3.60
N ASN A 59 0.97 17.03 -4.15
CA ASN A 59 2.42 16.87 -4.01
C ASN A 59 3.19 17.12 -5.33
N LYS A 60 2.49 17.69 -6.32
CA LYS A 60 2.95 17.84 -7.71
C LYS A 60 4.26 18.61 -7.82
N ASN A 61 4.30 19.79 -7.20
CA ASN A 61 5.47 20.68 -7.25
C ASN A 61 6.67 20.08 -6.50
N TYR A 62 6.41 19.32 -5.44
CA TYR A 62 7.46 18.60 -4.72
C TYR A 62 8.11 17.55 -5.63
N GLN A 63 7.30 16.69 -6.25
CA GLN A 63 7.80 15.60 -7.12
C GLN A 63 8.57 16.12 -8.34
N LEU A 64 8.05 17.17 -9.00
CA LEU A 64 8.72 17.76 -10.17
C LEU A 64 10.06 18.43 -9.85
N GLY A 65 10.28 18.81 -8.58
CA GLY A 65 11.52 19.42 -8.12
C GLY A 65 12.59 18.41 -7.67
N LEU A 66 12.25 17.12 -7.57
CA LEU A 66 13.17 16.09 -7.11
C LEU A 66 14.13 15.68 -8.23
N LYS A 67 15.43 15.75 -7.95
CA LYS A 67 16.47 15.17 -8.80
C LYS A 67 16.50 13.65 -8.66
N ASP A 68 16.80 12.96 -9.74
CA ASP A 68 16.75 11.50 -9.85
C ASP A 68 15.35 10.91 -9.65
N SER A 69 14.30 11.70 -9.93
CA SER A 69 12.90 11.29 -9.83
C SER A 69 12.39 10.66 -11.13
N LEU A 70 11.39 9.78 -11.02
CA LEU A 70 10.54 9.35 -12.14
C LEU A 70 9.93 10.53 -12.92
N PHE A 71 9.78 11.69 -12.28
CA PHE A 71 9.22 12.89 -12.89
C PHE A 71 10.25 13.95 -13.24
N GLU A 72 11.55 13.65 -13.15
CA GLU A 72 12.61 14.59 -13.52
C GLU A 72 12.48 14.99 -14.99
N GLY A 73 12.38 16.30 -15.25
CA GLY A 73 12.23 16.85 -16.60
C GLY A 73 10.79 16.83 -17.15
N VAL A 74 9.82 16.28 -16.42
CA VAL A 74 8.40 16.35 -16.78
C VAL A 74 7.88 17.77 -16.58
N LYS A 75 7.09 18.29 -17.52
CA LYS A 75 6.47 19.61 -17.33
C LYS A 75 5.26 19.53 -16.42
N PRO A 76 4.96 20.57 -15.60
CA PRO A 76 3.74 20.61 -14.80
C PRO A 76 2.45 20.38 -15.60
N THR A 77 2.40 20.85 -16.85
CA THR A 77 1.25 20.67 -17.74
C THR A 77 1.04 19.23 -18.21
N GLU A 78 2.07 18.37 -18.12
CA GLU A 78 2.04 16.99 -18.62
C GLU A 78 1.67 15.98 -17.53
N ILE A 79 1.81 16.35 -16.25
CA ILE A 79 1.53 15.47 -15.11
C ILE A 79 0.11 14.92 -15.14
N ASP A 80 -0.89 15.71 -15.53
CA ASP A 80 -2.28 15.26 -15.48
C ASP A 80 -2.54 14.14 -16.49
N ASN A 81 -1.78 14.10 -17.59
CA ASN A 81 -1.82 13.00 -18.56
C ASN A 81 -1.05 11.78 -18.06
N ILE A 82 0.09 12.00 -17.39
CA ILE A 82 0.87 10.92 -16.76
C ILE A 82 0.03 10.26 -15.64
N LEU A 83 -0.65 11.05 -14.82
CA LEU A 83 -1.54 10.56 -13.77
C LEU A 83 -2.64 9.65 -14.33
N LYS A 84 -3.17 9.90 -15.53
CA LYS A 84 -4.15 8.99 -16.15
C LYS A 84 -3.58 7.59 -16.42
N ILE A 85 -2.28 7.50 -16.71
CA ILE A 85 -1.59 6.22 -16.93
C ILE A 85 -1.33 5.51 -15.60
N PHE A 86 -1.04 6.26 -14.53
CA PHE A 86 -0.76 5.72 -13.20
C PHE A 86 -1.99 5.49 -12.31
N ARG A 87 -3.17 6.02 -12.65
CA ARG A 87 -4.44 5.76 -11.93
C ARG A 87 -4.85 4.29 -11.74
N PRO A 88 -4.45 3.32 -12.59
CA PRO A 88 -4.62 1.90 -12.28
C PRO A 88 -3.91 1.46 -11.01
N PHE A 89 -2.96 2.26 -10.49
CA PHE A 89 -2.30 2.01 -9.22
C PHE A 89 -3.26 2.30 -8.07
N HIS A 90 -3.57 1.27 -7.29
CA HIS A 90 -4.34 1.40 -6.06
C HIS A 90 -3.80 0.49 -4.96
N VAL A 91 -4.13 0.83 -3.73
CA VAL A 91 -3.77 0.08 -2.52
C VAL A 91 -5.03 -0.24 -1.76
N GLU A 92 -5.24 -1.49 -1.41
CA GLU A 92 -6.31 -1.93 -0.52
C GLU A 92 -5.71 -2.39 0.81
N ILE A 93 -6.17 -1.82 1.91
CA ILE A 93 -5.74 -2.19 3.26
C ILE A 93 -6.90 -2.86 3.99
N ASN A 94 -6.64 -4.05 4.51
CA ASN A 94 -7.57 -4.84 5.30
C ASN A 94 -6.84 -5.39 6.54
N GLY A 95 -6.98 -4.73 7.68
CA GLY A 95 -6.34 -5.12 8.93
C GLY A 95 -4.82 -4.97 8.89
N ASP A 96 -4.09 -6.09 8.97
CA ASP A 96 -2.63 -6.13 8.87
C ASP A 96 -2.13 -6.56 7.48
N THR A 97 -3.01 -6.57 6.48
CA THR A 97 -2.68 -6.92 5.11
C THR A 97 -2.89 -5.74 4.17
N ALA A 98 -2.03 -5.64 3.16
CA ALA A 98 -2.16 -4.69 2.07
C ALA A 98 -2.06 -5.41 0.72
N ILE A 99 -2.88 -5.01 -0.23
CA ILE A 99 -2.81 -5.43 -1.62
C ILE A 99 -2.48 -4.19 -2.45
N VAL A 100 -1.34 -4.21 -3.12
CA VAL A 100 -0.90 -3.15 -4.03
C VAL A 100 -1.08 -3.64 -5.45
N SER A 101 -1.89 -2.95 -6.23
CA SER A 101 -2.24 -3.35 -7.58
C SER A 101 -1.84 -2.26 -8.57
N PHE A 102 -1.15 -2.63 -9.64
CA PHE A 102 -0.79 -1.74 -10.74
C PHE A 102 -0.88 -2.48 -12.08
N SER A 103 -1.71 -1.98 -13.00
CA SER A 103 -1.95 -2.62 -14.29
C SER A 103 -2.44 -4.07 -14.12
N ARG A 104 -1.60 -5.08 -14.39
CA ARG A 104 -1.91 -6.51 -14.22
C ARG A 104 -1.20 -7.14 -13.04
N GLU A 105 -0.37 -6.38 -12.33
CA GLU A 105 0.41 -6.89 -11.22
C GLU A 105 -0.28 -6.61 -9.90
N VAL A 106 -0.19 -7.59 -9.02
CA VAL A 106 -0.78 -7.56 -7.69
C VAL A 106 0.28 -8.06 -6.72
N ILE A 107 0.64 -7.21 -5.76
CA ILE A 107 1.59 -7.51 -4.71
C ILE A 107 0.83 -7.56 -3.39
N SER A 108 0.78 -8.72 -2.77
CA SER A 108 0.27 -8.88 -1.41
C SER A 108 1.39 -8.63 -0.42
N ALA A 109 1.11 -7.86 0.63
CA ALA A 109 2.05 -7.50 1.66
C ALA A 109 1.43 -7.57 3.06
N ARG A 110 2.27 -7.78 4.06
CA ARG A 110 1.93 -7.61 5.47
C ARG A 110 2.33 -6.21 5.92
N LEU A 111 1.49 -5.62 6.76
CA LEU A 111 1.77 -4.35 7.43
C LEU A 111 2.26 -4.62 8.85
N GLU A 112 3.53 -4.29 9.11
CA GLU A 112 4.09 -4.28 10.46
C GLU A 112 4.05 -2.87 11.03
N LYS A 113 3.29 -2.66 12.11
CA LYS A 113 3.13 -1.33 12.70
C LYS A 113 4.45 -0.83 13.30
N ILE A 114 4.90 0.34 12.87
CA ILE A 114 6.09 1.02 13.41
C ILE A 114 5.68 1.99 14.51
N SER A 115 4.74 2.88 14.22
CA SER A 115 4.29 3.92 15.15
C SER A 115 2.87 4.37 14.85
N SER A 116 2.21 5.00 15.82
CA SER A 116 0.89 5.60 15.63
C SER A 116 0.69 6.75 16.61
N SER A 117 0.21 7.88 16.09
CA SER A 117 -0.16 9.08 16.84
C SER A 117 -1.66 9.37 16.65
N ALA A 118 -2.09 10.58 17.03
CA ALA A 118 -3.44 11.07 16.73
C ALA A 118 -3.61 11.45 15.25
N GLU A 119 -2.53 11.84 14.58
CA GLU A 119 -2.57 12.41 13.22
C GLU A 119 -2.07 11.43 12.16
N GLU A 120 -1.22 10.47 12.55
CA GLU A 120 -0.46 9.65 11.61
C GLU A 120 -0.30 8.23 12.13
N THR A 121 -0.32 7.25 11.24
CA THR A 121 0.13 5.88 11.53
C THR A 121 1.15 5.43 10.50
N LYS A 122 2.26 4.83 10.97
CA LYS A 122 3.33 4.32 10.12
C LYS A 122 3.43 2.80 10.21
N PHE A 123 3.61 2.20 9.06
CA PHE A 123 3.78 0.76 8.87
C PHE A 123 5.02 0.49 8.03
N LYS A 124 5.60 -0.68 8.24
CA LYS A 124 6.49 -1.33 7.29
C LYS A 124 5.64 -2.24 6.41
N LEU A 125 5.71 -2.06 5.11
CA LEU A 125 5.08 -2.91 4.12
C LEU A 125 6.09 -3.98 3.72
N LEU A 126 5.74 -5.23 4.01
CA LEU A 126 6.57 -6.42 3.82
C LEU A 126 5.92 -7.31 2.76
N PRO A 127 6.45 -7.37 1.53
CA PRO A 127 5.90 -8.24 0.49
C PRO A 127 5.87 -9.70 0.94
N LEU A 128 4.75 -10.37 0.65
CA LEU A 128 4.55 -11.80 0.96
C LEU A 128 5.12 -12.71 -0.14
N ASP A 129 5.30 -12.17 -1.35
CA ASP A 129 5.91 -12.91 -2.45
C ASP A 129 7.43 -13.01 -2.26
N ALA A 130 7.95 -14.24 -2.33
CA ALA A 130 9.38 -14.52 -2.23
C ALA A 130 10.23 -13.79 -3.29
N LYS A 131 9.65 -13.48 -4.47
CA LYS A 131 10.33 -12.69 -5.51
C LYS A 131 10.55 -11.23 -5.14
N HIS A 132 9.73 -10.71 -4.22
CA HIS A 132 9.71 -9.30 -3.83
C HIS A 132 10.08 -9.10 -2.35
N LYS A 133 10.55 -10.14 -1.65
CA LYS A 133 10.82 -10.12 -0.20
C LYS A 133 11.78 -9.02 0.25
N ASP A 134 12.68 -8.58 -0.63
CA ASP A 134 13.68 -7.55 -0.34
C ASP A 134 13.17 -6.12 -0.66
N GLN A 135 11.95 -5.99 -1.16
CA GLN A 135 11.29 -4.72 -1.54
C GLN A 135 10.39 -4.21 -0.41
N GLU A 136 10.99 -3.95 0.74
CA GLU A 136 10.27 -3.36 1.87
C GLU A 136 10.04 -1.87 1.65
N ALA A 137 8.90 -1.36 2.11
CA ALA A 137 8.59 0.08 2.05
C ALA A 137 8.03 0.58 3.38
N ILE A 138 8.12 1.88 3.63
CA ILE A 138 7.45 2.54 4.76
C ILE A 138 6.17 3.16 4.25
N THR A 139 5.04 2.74 4.81
CA THR A 139 3.74 3.33 4.50
C THR A 139 3.31 4.23 5.64
N THR A 140 2.98 5.47 5.32
CA THR A 140 2.43 6.45 6.25
C THR A 140 1.00 6.76 5.87
N ILE A 141 0.09 6.70 6.84
CA ILE A 141 -1.32 7.04 6.66
C ILE A 141 -1.65 8.23 7.55
N ASN A 142 -2.18 9.29 6.95
CA ASN A 142 -2.65 10.49 7.62
C ASN A 142 -3.98 10.91 7.00
N LYS A 143 -5.07 10.80 7.78
CA LYS A 143 -6.44 11.08 7.33
C LYS A 143 -6.78 10.30 6.05
N ASN A 144 -7.02 11.00 4.95
CA ASN A 144 -7.35 10.44 3.64
C ASN A 144 -6.13 10.26 2.72
N GLN A 145 -4.91 10.47 3.22
CA GLN A 145 -3.69 10.30 2.44
C GLN A 145 -2.91 9.09 2.90
N LEU A 146 -2.38 8.36 1.92
CA LEU A 146 -1.42 7.29 2.09
C LEU A 146 -0.16 7.65 1.29
N MET A 147 0.99 7.55 1.93
CA MET A 147 2.30 7.75 1.32
C MET A 147 3.09 6.45 1.44
N ILE A 148 3.62 5.95 0.32
CA ILE A 148 4.57 4.84 0.29
C ILE A 148 5.96 5.43 0.02
N ASP A 149 6.88 5.19 0.95
CA ASP A 149 8.28 5.56 0.88
C ASP A 149 9.11 4.29 0.68
N PRO A 150 9.70 4.07 -0.51
CA PRO A 150 10.46 2.85 -0.83
C PRO A 150 11.81 2.77 -0.09
N GLY A 151 12.19 3.79 0.70
CA GLY A 151 13.35 3.73 1.58
C GLY A 151 14.66 4.20 0.93
N LYS A 152 15.77 3.49 1.20
CA LYS A 152 17.13 4.02 0.98
C LYS A 152 17.63 3.98 -0.47
N GLN A 153 17.04 3.15 -1.32
CA GLN A 153 17.52 2.95 -2.70
C GLN A 153 16.77 3.79 -3.73
N GLU A 154 15.50 4.08 -3.47
CA GLU A 154 14.62 4.89 -4.32
C GLU A 154 14.19 6.15 -3.58
N LYS A 155 14.23 7.30 -4.26
CA LYS A 155 13.89 8.60 -3.66
C LYS A 155 12.43 8.99 -3.87
N ASP A 156 11.78 8.37 -4.85
CA ASP A 156 10.43 8.72 -5.25
C ASP A 156 9.41 8.12 -4.30
N LYS A 157 8.77 8.99 -3.53
CA LYS A 157 7.62 8.61 -2.72
C LYS A 157 6.40 8.50 -3.60
N MET A 158 5.51 7.56 -3.32
CA MET A 158 4.22 7.48 -3.99
C MET A 158 3.13 8.00 -3.07
N PHE A 159 2.22 8.82 -3.61
CA PHE A 159 1.15 9.44 -2.87
C PHE A 159 -0.20 8.95 -3.38
N PHE A 160 -1.09 8.66 -2.45
CA PHE A 160 -2.41 8.10 -2.70
C PHE A 160 -3.46 8.81 -1.85
N THR A 161 -4.68 8.88 -2.39
CA THR A 161 -5.86 9.43 -1.72
C THR A 161 -6.89 8.33 -1.52
N LYS A 162 -7.46 8.24 -0.31
CA LYS A 162 -8.51 7.28 0.05
C LYS A 162 -9.73 7.51 -0.85
N ALA A 163 -10.27 6.43 -1.39
CA ALA A 163 -11.50 6.43 -2.15
C ALA A 163 -12.65 6.97 -1.28
N PRO A 164 -13.56 7.79 -1.82
CA PRO A 164 -14.82 8.08 -1.15
C PRO A 164 -15.63 6.78 -1.03
N GLU A 165 -16.29 6.60 0.12
CA GLU A 165 -17.24 5.50 0.37
C GLU A 165 -18.49 5.62 -0.50
#